data_AF-A0A1S6HWA2-F1
#
_entry.id   AF-A0A1S6HWA2-F1
#
_cell.length_a   1.000
_cell.length_b   1.000
_cell.length_c   1.000
_cell.angle_alpha   90.00
_cell.angle_beta   90.00
_cell.angle_gamma   90.00
#
_symmetry.space_group_name_H-M   'P 1'
#
loop_
_entity.id
_entity.type
_entity.pdbx_description
1 polymer ?
#
loop_
_entity_poly.entity_id
_entity_poly.type
_entity_poly.pdbx_seq_one_letter_code
_entity_poly.pdbx_strand_id
1 'polypeptide(L)'
;MKNSDRTRKAQEVHAEQLLKLSTSLMTAFFVVILIVPISSVVAASFNNLPDTNPIDFFFKLFGSWYAAVFILAELGLLYIVGKTRDNALSIYDELYPDEASET
;
A
#
# COMPACT_ATOMS: atom_id res chain seq x y z
N MET A 1 -39.64 -1.18 -1.77
CA MET A 1 -38.54 -2.17 -1.70
C MET A 1 -37.47 -2.06 -2.78
N LYS A 2 -37.64 -1.30 -3.89
CA LYS A 2 -36.60 -1.24 -4.94
C LYS A 2 -35.39 -0.32 -4.66
N ASN A 3 -35.51 0.60 -3.70
CA ASN A 3 -34.48 1.58 -3.38
C ASN A 3 -33.47 1.06 -2.35
N SER A 4 -33.87 0.22 -1.39
CA SER A 4 -32.95 -0.35 -0.40
C SER A 4 -31.90 -1.24 -1.08
N ASP A 5 -32.30 -2.06 -2.04
CA ASP A 5 -31.39 -2.96 -2.75
C ASP A 5 -30.39 -2.20 -3.64
N ARG A 6 -30.80 -1.03 -4.16
CA ARG A 6 -29.91 -0.14 -4.92
C ARG A 6 -28.88 0.54 -4.03
N THR A 7 -29.28 0.98 -2.84
CA THR A 7 -28.36 1.55 -1.84
C THR A 7 -27.37 0.49 -1.34
N ARG A 8 -27.86 -0.72 -1.07
CA ARG A 8 -27.05 -1.86 -0.61
C ARG A 8 -25.98 -2.25 -1.64
N LYS A 9 -26.38 -2.41 -2.89
CA LYS A 9 -25.45 -2.71 -4.00
C LYS A 9 -24.44 -1.59 -4.25
N ALA A 10 -24.80 -0.33 -4.02
CA ALA A 10 -23.86 0.78 -4.13
C ALA A 10 -22.80 0.75 -3.02
N GLN A 11 -23.18 0.38 -1.79
CA GLN A 11 -22.25 0.21 -0.67
C GLN A 11 -21.31 -1.00 -0.89
N GLU A 12 -21.82 -2.13 -1.39
CA GLU A 12 -21.00 -3.29 -1.78
C GLU A 12 -19.95 -2.91 -2.82
N VAL A 13 -20.35 -2.21 -3.89
CA VAL A 13 -19.41 -1.77 -4.94
C VAL A 13 -18.38 -0.78 -4.39
N HIS A 14 -18.76 0.09 -3.46
CA HIS A 14 -17.83 1.01 -2.81
C HIS A 14 -16.80 0.27 -1.96
N ALA A 15 -17.24 -0.73 -1.17
CA ALA A 15 -16.36 -1.58 -0.39
C ALA A 15 -15.39 -2.37 -1.29
N GLU A 16 -15.84 -2.93 -2.41
CA GLU A 16 -14.97 -3.57 -3.40
C GLU A 16 -13.92 -2.61 -3.97
N GLN A 17 -14.30 -1.35 -4.25
CA GLN A 17 -13.37 -0.33 -4.72
C GLN A 17 -12.31 -0.01 -3.66
N LEU A 18 -12.71 0.08 -2.38
CA LEU A 18 -11.80 0.29 -1.26
C LEU A 18 -10.82 -0.89 -1.11
N LEU A 19 -11.27 -2.13 -1.26
CA LEU A 19 -10.41 -3.31 -1.24
C LEU A 19 -9.43 -3.32 -2.43
N LYS A 20 -9.90 -3.00 -3.64
CA LYS A 20 -9.04 -2.87 -4.82
C LYS A 20 -8.01 -1.77 -4.65
N LEU A 21 -8.40 -0.62 -4.11
CA LEU A 21 -7.52 0.49 -3.82
C LEU A 21 -6.46 0.09 -2.79
N SER A 22 -6.86 -0.54 -1.68
CA SER A 22 -5.95 -1.06 -0.65
C SER A 22 -4.94 -2.04 -1.25
N THR A 23 -5.40 -2.97 -2.09
CA THR A 23 -4.55 -3.97 -2.76
C THR A 23 -3.57 -3.33 -3.75
N SER A 24 -4.04 -2.35 -4.52
CA SER A 24 -3.20 -1.59 -5.46
C SER A 24 -2.12 -0.77 -4.74
N LEU A 25 -2.50 -0.09 -3.65
CA LEU A 25 -1.58 0.65 -2.80
C LEU A 25 -0.55 -0.27 -2.12
N MET A 26 -0.97 -1.45 -1.66
CA MET A 26 -0.06 -2.46 -1.12
C MET A 26 0.92 -2.95 -2.20
N THR A 27 0.45 -3.16 -3.42
CA THR A 27 1.31 -3.54 -4.55
C THR A 27 2.31 -2.42 -4.86
N ALA A 28 1.87 -1.16 -4.86
CA ALA A 28 2.72 0.00 -5.04
C ALA A 28 3.79 0.09 -3.94
N PHE A 29 3.44 -0.14 -2.68
CA PHE A 29 4.37 -0.22 -1.55
C PHE A 29 5.49 -1.23 -1.79
N PHE A 30 5.14 -2.47 -2.15
CA PHE A 30 6.15 -3.50 -2.43
C PHE A 30 7.00 -3.18 -3.66
N VAL A 31 6.39 -2.63 -4.71
CA VAL A 31 7.09 -2.18 -5.90
C VAL A 31 8.10 -1.09 -5.56
N VAL A 32 7.73 -0.09 -4.76
CA VAL A 32 8.62 1.02 -4.43
C VAL A 32 9.79 0.52 -3.56
N ILE A 33 9.52 -0.28 -2.53
CA ILE A 33 10.57 -0.81 -1.64
C ILE A 33 11.54 -1.75 -2.36
N LEU A 34 11.08 -2.54 -3.34
CA LEU A 34 11.93 -3.50 -4.04
C LEU A 34 12.57 -2.92 -5.30
N ILE A 35 11.79 -2.23 -6.15
CA ILE A 35 12.27 -1.75 -7.44
C ILE A 35 13.19 -0.56 -7.28
N VAL A 36 12.90 0.41 -6.39
CA VAL A 36 13.73 1.61 -6.26
C VAL A 36 15.19 1.28 -5.91
N PRO A 37 15.49 0.42 -4.91
CA PRO A 37 16.87 0.03 -4.62
C PRO A 37 17.52 -0.72 -5.78
N ILE A 38 16.80 -1.66 -6.41
CA ILE A 38 17.31 -2.46 -7.54
C ILE A 38 17.67 -1.55 -8.71
N SER A 39 16.76 -0.66 -9.11
CA SER A 39 16.97 0.31 -10.19
C SER A 39 18.14 1.25 -9.90
N SER A 40 18.32 1.64 -8.64
CA SER A 40 19.42 2.50 -8.23
C SER A 40 20.77 1.78 -8.31
N VAL A 41 20.84 0.50 -7.93
CA VAL A 41 22.03 -0.36 -8.09
C VAL A 41 22.35 -0.56 -9.57
N VAL A 42 21.34 -0.88 -10.40
CA VAL A 42 21.52 -1.03 -11.85
C VAL A 42 22.04 0.26 -12.48
N ALA A 43 21.47 1.42 -12.13
CA ALA A 43 21.94 2.71 -12.63
C ALA A 43 23.39 3.02 -12.20
N ALA A 44 23.78 2.66 -10.98
CA ALA A 44 25.16 2.82 -10.51
C ALA A 44 26.16 1.97 -11.33
N SER A 45 25.77 0.74 -11.68
CA SER A 45 26.58 -0.16 -12.52
C SER A 45 26.83 0.39 -13.92
N PHE A 46 25.86 1.08 -14.54
CA PHE A 46 26.04 1.68 -15.87
C PHE A 46 26.89 2.96 -15.87
N ASN A 47 26.96 3.67 -14.74
CA ASN A 47 27.68 4.94 -14.62
C ASN A 47 29.17 4.79 -14.23
N ASN A 48 29.72 3.56 -14.20
CA ASN A 48 31.13 3.26 -13.90
C ASN A 48 31.66 4.01 -12.65
N LEU A 49 30.88 4.04 -11.56
CA LEU A 49 31.35 4.53 -10.26
C LEU A 49 32.31 3.48 -9.67
N PRO A 50 33.65 3.70 -9.68
CA PRO A 50 34.62 2.60 -9.66
C PRO A 50 34.75 1.80 -8.36
N ASP A 51 34.21 2.27 -7.23
CA ASP A 51 34.47 1.65 -5.91
C ASP A 51 33.26 1.76 -4.96
N THR A 52 32.04 1.65 -5.49
CA THR A 52 30.84 1.69 -4.63
C THR A 52 30.39 0.28 -4.30
N ASN A 53 30.73 -0.18 -3.10
CA ASN A 53 30.11 -1.35 -2.50
C ASN A 53 28.58 -1.16 -2.53
N PRO A 54 27.78 -2.13 -3.02
CA PRO A 54 26.33 -2.02 -3.07
C PRO A 54 25.69 -1.65 -1.73
N ILE A 55 26.32 -2.10 -0.63
CA ILE A 55 25.90 -1.78 0.74
C ILE A 55 26.12 -0.30 1.05
N ASP A 56 27.28 0.26 0.72
CA ASP A 56 27.58 1.68 0.95
C ASP A 56 26.70 2.59 0.08
N PHE A 57 26.36 2.14 -1.12
CA PHE A 57 25.43 2.84 -1.98
C PHE A 57 24.00 2.84 -1.41
N PHE A 58 23.55 1.70 -0.89
CA PHE A 58 22.27 1.59 -0.19
C PHE A 58 22.23 2.53 1.03
N PHE A 59 23.23 2.49 1.90
CA PHE A 59 23.30 3.39 3.06
C PHE A 59 23.44 4.87 2.68
N LYS A 60 24.06 5.22 1.55
CA LYS A 60 24.04 6.60 1.05
C LYS A 60 22.65 7.02 0.56
N LEU A 61 21.94 6.15 -0.15
CA LEU A 61 20.57 6.41 -0.62
C LEU A 61 19.63 6.64 0.58
N PHE A 62 19.72 5.75 1.58
CA PHE A 62 18.90 5.74 2.78
C PHE A 62 19.47 6.54 3.98
N GLY A 63 20.64 7.16 3.83
CA GLY A 63 21.28 7.98 4.88
C GLY A 63 20.97 9.47 4.77
N SER A 64 20.28 9.89 3.70
CA SER A 64 19.93 11.29 3.45
C SER A 64 18.58 11.67 4.09
N TRP A 65 18.30 12.97 4.20
CA TRP A 65 16.96 13.47 4.60
C TRP A 65 15.82 12.87 3.75
N TYR A 66 16.09 12.57 2.48
CA TYR A 66 15.13 11.91 1.59
C TYR A 66 14.73 10.52 2.07
N ALA A 67 15.60 9.83 2.81
CA ALA A 67 15.29 8.53 3.39
C ALA A 67 14.29 8.64 4.55
N ALA A 68 14.40 9.67 5.38
CA ALA A 68 13.43 9.93 6.44
C ALA A 68 12.05 10.26 5.83
N VAL A 69 12.02 11.10 4.79
CA VAL A 69 10.79 11.41 4.03
C VAL A 69 10.23 10.15 3.38
N PHE A 70 11.08 9.30 2.80
CA PHE A 70 10.69 8.03 2.21
C PHE A 70 10.06 7.10 3.24
N ILE A 71 10.71 6.89 4.40
CA ILE A 71 10.18 6.05 5.48
C ILE A 71 8.83 6.59 5.98
N LEU A 72 8.70 7.91 6.17
CA LEU A 72 7.44 8.52 6.59
C LEU A 72 6.34 8.36 5.53
N ALA A 73 6.67 8.50 4.25
CA ALA A 73 5.74 8.28 3.15
C ALA A 73 5.29 6.81 3.11
N GLU A 74 6.21 5.86 3.23
CA GLU A 74 5.92 4.43 3.23
C GLU A 74 5.05 4.02 4.43
N LEU A 75 5.35 4.52 5.62
CA LEU A 75 4.52 4.31 6.82
C LEU A 75 3.11 4.91 6.64
N GLY A 76 3.02 6.11 6.06
CA GLY A 76 1.74 6.74 5.74
C GLY A 76 0.93 5.92 4.72
N LEU A 77 1.59 5.37 3.72
CA LEU A 77 0.98 4.54 2.69
C LEU A 77 0.45 3.23 3.30
N LEU A 78 1.24 2.58 4.15
CA LEU A 78 0.84 1.38 4.89
C LEU A 78 -0.34 1.65 5.83
N TYR A 79 -0.35 2.81 6.52
CA TYR A 79 -1.50 3.24 7.31
C TYR A 79 -2.76 3.43 6.46
N ILE A 80 -2.65 4.07 5.30
CA ILE A 80 -3.78 4.25 4.37
C ILE A 80 -4.27 2.89 3.88
N VAL A 81 -3.38 1.97 3.50
CA VAL A 81 -3.75 0.61 3.08
C VAL A 81 -4.59 -0.09 4.14
N GLY A 82 -4.14 -0.07 5.40
CA GLY A 82 -4.86 -0.63 6.54
C GLY A 82 -6.22 0.03 6.73
N LYS A 83 -6.26 1.36 6.81
CA LYS A 83 -7.51 2.12 7.00
C LYS A 83 -8.53 1.90 5.87
N THR A 84 -8.06 1.78 4.63
CA THR A 84 -8.92 1.53 3.47
C THR A 84 -9.52 0.13 3.53
N ARG A 85 -8.73 -0.85 3.98
CA ARG A 85 -9.19 -2.23 4.22
C ARG A 85 -10.21 -2.28 5.36
N ASP A 86 -9.91 -1.66 6.50
CA ASP A 86 -10.79 -1.66 7.67
C ASP A 86 -12.13 -1.00 7.36
N ASN A 87 -12.12 0.13 6.64
CA ASN A 87 -13.35 0.79 6.17
C ASN A 87 -14.16 -0.09 5.21
N ALA A 88 -13.49 -0.88 4.36
CA ALA A 88 -14.20 -1.80 3.47
C ALA A 88 -14.86 -2.93 4.27
N LEU A 89 -14.13 -3.50 5.24
CA LEU A 89 -14.64 -4.55 6.11
C LEU A 89 -15.82 -4.05 6.97
N SER A 90 -15.73 -2.85 7.54
CA SER A 90 -16.84 -2.29 8.32
C SER A 90 -18.11 -2.10 7.50
N ILE A 91 -17.99 -1.78 6.20
CA ILE A 91 -19.13 -1.68 5.30
C ILE A 91 -19.74 -3.07 5.07
N TYR A 92 -18.91 -4.11 4.87
CA TYR A 92 -19.40 -5.48 4.75
C TYR A 92 -20.07 -5.98 6.03
N ASP A 93 -19.51 -5.69 7.20
CA ASP A 93 -20.07 -6.05 8.50
C ASP A 93 -21.43 -5.38 8.75
N GLU A 94 -21.60 -4.13 8.29
CA GLU A 94 -22.90 -3.43 8.34
C GLU A 94 -23.93 -4.02 7.36
N LEU A 95 -23.46 -4.47 6.18
CA LEU A 95 -24.29 -5.03 5.11
C LEU A 95 -24.73 -6.48 5.37
N TYR A 96 -23.88 -7.26 6.03
CA TYR A 96 -24.04 -8.69 6.31
C TYR A 96 -23.64 -8.99 7.76
N PRO A 97 -24.47 -8.65 8.76
CA PRO A 97 -24.14 -8.82 10.18
C PRO A 97 -24.13 -10.28 10.68
N ASP A 98 -23.96 -11.27 9.79
CA ASP A 98 -24.30 -12.67 10.04
C ASP A 98 -23.22 -13.51 10.78
N GLU A 99 -22.24 -12.89 11.45
CA GLU A 99 -21.25 -13.62 12.30
C GLU A 99 -21.19 -13.15 13.76
N ALA A 100 -22.24 -12.54 14.31
CA ALA A 100 -22.34 -12.27 15.75
C ALA A 100 -23.30 -13.23 16.51
N SER A 101 -23.93 -14.20 15.83
CA SER A 101 -24.98 -15.05 16.42
C SER A 101 -24.69 -16.56 16.48
N GLU A 102 -23.50 -17.03 16.14
CA GLU A 102 -23.12 -18.44 16.34
C GLU A 102 -21.68 -18.57 16.89
N THR A 103 -21.49 -18.32 18.19
CA THR A 103 -20.80 -19.20 19.17
C THR A 103 -20.78 -18.60 20.57
#